data_AF-A0A096LW56-F1
#
_entry.id   AF-A0A096LW56-F1
#
_cell.length_a   1.000
_cell.length_b   1.000
_cell.length_c   1.000
_cell.angle_alpha   90.00
_cell.angle_beta   90.00
_cell.angle_gamma   90.00
#
_symmetry.space_group_name_H-M   'P 1'
#
loop_
_entity.id
_entity.type
_entity.pdbx_description
1 polymer ?
#
loop_
_entity_poly.entity_id
_entity_poly.type
_entity_poly.pdbx_seq_one_letter_code
_entity_poly.pdbx_strand_id
1 'polypeptide(L)'
;MEALDEYLGPPVVLEDESDSSDCSSRKRHKSKLPLAKSKLPLAKPIKKHFQKTCRICLEHVREAMLHHRWQEAAEYMASYTQVLEDRSTVKAQPDKELVWRMSTEILHHLPNATVTDYNIIYERMKHSGFKHYLMICLEHSFHLMLHGDIEAAKHQVSIAESWRHGKESVSQLQRIRLIHAYRSLLDYIMWCEKKSTLSNDNPFESDSQGMHTFFRLASTNLQEILKNPGVWDPFILCYVEMLEFYGDNEEAQKVLNHYAYDNSFPPNPNAHVYLYQFLKRHDTPDKKLMKVLKHLQVLVPSHELMLTYSCLLLQSEKESHTQKALGVLLEMLDFQCWRSNLDVWKCLHAVIHQLLQREERATSVQTQMAVRNDWWPALHFTSFHAKKDLEENSELFEVKASLVEILCPGQSPRYTAEMQMLTS
;
A
#
# COMPACT_ATOMS: atom_id res chain seq x y z
N MET A 1 22.32 -6.07 -17.92
CA MET A 1 22.35 -6.12 -16.45
C MET A 1 22.96 -4.86 -15.84
N GLU A 2 22.98 -3.73 -16.58
CA GLU A 2 23.54 -2.42 -16.15
C GLU A 2 22.47 -1.30 -16.16
N ALA A 3 21.18 -1.64 -16.14
CA ALA A 3 20.08 -0.67 -16.18
C ALA A 3 19.23 -0.64 -14.89
N LEU A 4 19.61 -1.40 -13.86
CA LEU A 4 18.89 -1.45 -12.58
C LEU A 4 19.47 -0.54 -11.49
N ASP A 5 20.74 -0.13 -11.61
CA ASP A 5 21.42 0.66 -10.57
C ASP A 5 21.10 2.16 -10.63
N GLU A 6 20.43 2.65 -11.69
CA GLU A 6 20.04 4.06 -11.81
C GLU A 6 18.70 4.37 -11.13
N TYR A 7 17.94 3.35 -10.69
CA TYR A 7 16.61 3.50 -10.07
C TYR A 7 16.58 3.30 -8.55
N LEU A 8 17.66 2.84 -7.94
CA LEU A 8 17.74 2.63 -6.50
C LEU A 8 18.65 3.69 -5.88
N GLY A 9 18.04 4.83 -5.55
CA GLY A 9 18.68 5.82 -4.68
C GLY A 9 19.10 5.16 -3.35
N PRO A 10 20.16 5.66 -2.69
CA PRO A 10 20.68 5.04 -1.48
C PRO A 10 19.62 4.99 -0.38
N PRO A 11 19.67 3.98 0.52
CA PRO A 11 18.73 3.87 1.61
C PRO A 11 18.79 5.12 2.49
N VAL A 12 17.65 5.77 2.69
CA VAL A 12 17.50 6.88 3.63
C VAL A 12 17.70 6.31 5.03
N VAL A 13 18.89 6.47 5.57
CA VAL A 13 19.16 6.30 6.99
C VAL A 13 18.38 7.41 7.70
N LEU A 14 17.35 7.03 8.45
CA LEU A 14 16.68 7.94 9.38
C LEU A 14 17.72 8.31 10.45
N GLU A 15 18.26 9.52 10.36
CA GLU A 15 19.14 10.06 11.39
C GLU A 15 18.38 10.12 12.72
N ASP A 16 19.00 9.55 13.74
CA ASP A 16 18.55 9.58 15.12
C ASP A 16 18.75 11.02 15.62
N GLU A 17 17.69 11.83 15.63
CA GLU A 17 17.76 13.23 16.07
C GLU A 17 17.97 13.31 17.59
N SER A 18 19.24 13.39 17.97
CA SER A 18 19.73 13.81 19.27
C SER A 18 19.23 15.21 19.62
N ASP A 19 18.76 15.40 20.86
CA ASP A 19 18.35 16.68 21.44
C ASP A 19 19.48 17.73 21.37
N SER A 20 19.52 18.51 20.30
CA SER A 20 20.29 19.75 20.21
C SER A 20 19.42 20.90 20.73
N SER A 21 19.49 21.17 22.03
CA SER A 21 18.95 22.42 22.57
C SER A 21 19.78 23.59 22.04
N ASP A 22 19.16 24.43 21.22
CA ASP A 22 19.67 25.74 20.81
C ASP A 22 20.09 26.57 22.05
N CYS A 23 21.39 26.63 22.33
CA CYS A 23 21.98 27.64 23.20
C CYS A 23 22.09 28.96 22.44
N SER A 24 20.97 29.68 22.30
CA SER A 24 21.03 31.09 21.88
C SER A 24 21.40 31.97 23.07
N SER A 25 22.59 32.54 23.00
CA SER A 25 23.15 33.51 23.94
C SER A 25 22.31 34.80 23.96
N ARG A 26 21.41 34.93 24.94
CA ARG A 26 20.86 36.24 25.36
C ARG A 26 21.22 36.50 26.81
N LYS A 27 22.06 37.53 27.02
CA LYS A 27 22.46 38.07 28.32
C LYS A 27 21.23 38.30 29.20
N ARG A 28 21.01 37.42 30.20
CA ARG A 28 20.02 37.63 31.26
C ARG A 28 20.66 38.36 32.43
N HIS A 29 20.04 39.47 32.84
CA HIS A 29 20.32 40.17 34.09
C HIS A 29 20.26 39.18 35.27
N LYS A 30 21.34 39.14 36.07
CA LYS A 30 21.41 38.36 37.32
C LYS A 30 20.45 38.97 38.34
N SER A 31 19.37 38.28 38.67
CA SER A 31 18.56 38.60 39.85
C SER A 31 19.34 38.27 41.13
N LYS A 32 19.48 39.25 42.01
CA LYS A 32 20.13 39.14 43.33
C LYS A 32 19.10 38.67 44.38
N LEU A 33 18.60 37.45 44.27
CA LEU A 33 17.81 36.83 45.34
C LEU A 33 18.58 35.63 45.90
N PRO A 34 18.69 35.49 47.23
CA PRO A 34 19.42 34.38 47.83
C PRO A 34 18.71 33.06 47.52
N LEU A 35 19.39 32.18 46.80
CA LEU A 35 18.97 30.79 46.62
C LEU A 35 18.91 30.11 47.99
N ALA A 36 17.71 29.75 48.42
CA ALA A 36 17.49 28.89 49.58
C ALA A 36 18.25 27.57 49.35
N LYS A 37 19.21 27.26 50.24
CA LYS A 37 19.88 25.96 50.25
C LYS A 37 18.88 24.89 50.70
N SER A 38 18.16 24.31 49.75
CA SER A 38 17.41 23.07 50.00
C SER A 38 18.41 21.93 50.21
N LYS A 39 18.64 21.56 51.46
CA LYS A 39 19.19 20.26 51.83
C LYS A 39 18.04 19.25 51.82
N LEU A 40 17.74 18.67 50.66
CA LEU A 40 17.01 17.40 50.61
C LEU A 40 18.01 16.24 50.46
N PRO A 41 17.91 15.15 51.22
CA PRO A 41 18.83 14.03 51.11
C PRO A 41 18.72 13.29 49.77
N LEU A 42 19.87 12.76 49.36
CA LEU A 42 20.21 12.00 48.17
C LEU A 42 19.19 10.89 47.75
N ALA A 43 18.24 11.20 46.88
CA ALA A 43 17.30 10.24 46.26
C ALA A 43 17.94 9.36 45.15
N LYS A 44 19.07 8.69 45.42
CA LYS A 44 19.76 7.81 44.45
C LYS A 44 19.39 6.31 44.52
N PRO A 45 19.14 5.68 45.69
CA PRO A 45 18.86 4.23 45.73
C PRO A 45 17.45 3.85 45.26
N ILE A 46 16.44 4.67 45.55
CA ILE A 46 15.04 4.45 45.15
C ILE A 46 14.88 4.43 43.62
N LYS A 47 15.66 5.26 42.90
CA LYS A 47 15.61 5.38 41.44
C LYS A 47 16.11 4.13 40.71
N LYS A 48 17.22 3.55 41.17
CA LYS A 48 17.74 2.29 40.61
C LYS A 48 16.77 1.13 40.85
N HIS A 49 16.05 1.15 41.98
CA HIS A 49 15.03 0.16 42.28
C HIS A 49 13.83 0.29 41.33
N PHE A 50 13.31 1.51 41.12
CA PHE A 50 12.20 1.77 40.20
C PHE A 50 12.50 1.31 38.78
N GLN A 51 13.65 1.70 38.21
CA GLN A 51 14.05 1.28 36.86
C GLN A 51 14.21 -0.24 36.72
N LYS A 52 14.74 -0.90 37.76
CA LYS A 52 14.84 -2.36 37.80
C LYS A 52 13.45 -3.02 37.81
N THR A 53 12.52 -2.49 38.61
CA THR A 53 11.14 -2.98 38.66
C THR A 53 10.41 -2.77 37.33
N CYS A 54 10.51 -1.60 36.70
CA CYS A 54 9.89 -1.35 35.39
C CYS A 54 10.41 -2.32 34.31
N ARG A 55 11.72 -2.62 34.32
CA ARG A 55 12.30 -3.61 33.39
C ARG A 55 11.73 -5.01 33.62
N ILE A 56 11.63 -5.45 34.87
CA ILE A 56 11.03 -6.75 35.22
C ILE A 56 9.56 -6.80 34.79
N CYS A 57 8.79 -5.73 35.03
CA CYS A 57 7.40 -5.65 34.56
C CYS A 57 7.31 -5.76 33.04
N LEU A 58 8.18 -5.08 32.28
CA LEU A 58 8.22 -5.20 30.82
C LEU A 58 8.53 -6.63 30.35
N GLU A 59 9.49 -7.30 30.99
CA GLU A 59 9.83 -8.69 30.71
C GLU A 59 8.62 -9.62 30.94
N HIS A 60 7.86 -9.41 32.02
CA HIS A 60 6.63 -10.16 32.29
C HIS A 60 5.49 -9.85 31.33
N VAL A 61 5.29 -8.58 30.95
CA VAL A 61 4.31 -8.20 29.91
C VAL A 61 4.62 -8.94 28.61
N ARG A 62 5.88 -8.88 28.15
CA ARG A 62 6.33 -9.55 26.93
C ARG A 62 6.10 -11.05 27.00
N GLU A 63 6.50 -11.69 28.10
CA GLU A 63 6.37 -13.14 28.28
C GLU A 63 4.90 -13.58 28.27
N ALA A 64 4.03 -12.82 28.94
CA ALA A 64 2.60 -13.08 28.96
C ALA A 64 1.97 -12.92 27.56
N MET A 65 2.30 -11.85 26.82
CA MET A 65 1.83 -11.64 25.45
C MET A 65 2.27 -12.77 24.50
N LEU A 66 3.54 -13.19 24.56
CA LEU A 66 4.08 -14.28 23.72
C LEU A 66 3.37 -15.63 23.96
N HIS A 67 2.84 -15.83 25.16
CA HIS A 67 2.11 -17.04 25.53
C HIS A 67 0.58 -16.86 25.49
N HIS A 68 0.08 -15.78 24.88
CA HIS A 68 -1.34 -15.45 24.79
C HIS A 68 -2.06 -15.37 26.16
N ARG A 69 -1.32 -15.05 27.23
CA ARG A 69 -1.84 -14.83 28.59
C ARG A 69 -2.23 -13.36 28.76
N TRP A 70 -3.25 -12.92 28.02
CA TRP A 70 -3.62 -11.51 27.87
C TRP A 70 -4.07 -10.82 29.17
N GLN A 71 -4.79 -11.54 30.03
CA GLN A 71 -5.20 -11.03 31.34
C GLN A 71 -3.99 -10.72 32.23
N GLU A 72 -3.03 -11.65 32.29
CA GLU A 72 -1.77 -11.48 33.02
C GLU A 72 -0.95 -10.32 32.43
N ALA A 73 -0.89 -10.22 31.10
CA ALA A 73 -0.21 -9.12 30.42
C ALA A 73 -0.82 -7.76 30.81
N ALA A 74 -2.16 -7.67 30.89
CA ALA A 74 -2.86 -6.45 31.29
C ALA A 74 -2.54 -6.02 32.73
N GLU A 75 -2.47 -6.98 33.66
CA GLU A 75 -2.13 -6.73 35.06
C GLU A 75 -0.71 -6.16 35.23
N TYR A 76 0.27 -6.78 34.55
CA TYR A 76 1.64 -6.24 34.54
C TYR A 76 1.72 -4.89 33.80
N MET A 77 0.96 -4.73 32.71
CA MET A 77 0.94 -3.51 31.92
C MET A 77 0.41 -2.32 32.73
N ALA A 78 -0.62 -2.51 33.54
CA ALA A 78 -1.15 -1.49 34.44
C ALA A 78 -0.05 -0.89 35.33
N SER A 79 0.85 -1.74 35.86
CA SER A 79 2.00 -1.32 36.65
C SER A 79 3.10 -0.68 35.80
N TYR A 80 3.39 -1.23 34.61
CA TYR A 80 4.42 -0.72 33.71
C TYR A 80 4.14 0.69 33.21
N THR A 81 2.87 1.12 33.07
CA THR A 81 2.52 2.48 32.63
C THR A 81 3.10 3.59 33.51
N GLN A 82 3.48 3.30 34.76
CA GLN A 82 4.18 4.25 35.64
C GLN A 82 5.53 4.73 35.06
N VAL A 83 6.10 4.00 34.10
CA VAL A 83 7.33 4.42 33.41
C VAL A 83 7.15 5.79 32.73
N LEU A 84 5.92 6.14 32.32
CA LEU A 84 5.58 7.43 31.73
C LEU A 84 5.75 8.62 32.70
N GLU A 85 5.78 8.35 34.01
CA GLU A 85 5.95 9.35 35.06
C GLU A 85 7.44 9.61 35.40
N ASP A 86 8.37 8.78 34.89
CA ASP A 86 9.80 8.94 35.13
C ASP A 86 10.37 10.15 34.35
N ARG A 87 10.46 11.29 35.04
CA ARG A 87 11.07 12.52 34.51
C ARG A 87 12.60 12.49 34.56
N SER A 88 13.23 11.40 35.01
CA SER A 88 14.66 11.37 35.28
C SER A 88 15.47 10.84 34.08
N THR A 89 16.28 11.74 33.53
CA THR A 89 17.22 11.59 32.39
C THR A 89 16.61 11.56 30.98
N VAL A 90 16.91 12.63 30.25
CA VAL A 90 16.66 12.83 28.81
C VAL A 90 17.14 11.66 27.94
N LYS A 91 18.14 10.90 28.39
CA LYS A 91 18.76 9.78 27.66
C LYS A 91 18.03 8.43 27.79
N ALA A 92 17.02 8.33 28.65
CA ALA A 92 16.27 7.09 28.89
C ALA A 92 14.76 7.35 28.92
N GLN A 93 14.28 8.20 28.00
CA GLN A 93 12.83 8.31 27.82
C GLN A 93 12.31 6.92 27.43
N PRO A 94 11.34 6.35 28.18
CA PRO A 94 10.72 5.11 27.78
C PRO A 94 10.14 5.28 26.40
N ASP A 95 10.22 4.23 25.59
CA ASP A 95 9.61 4.22 24.29
C ASP A 95 8.09 4.31 24.46
N LYS A 96 7.56 5.53 24.33
CA LYS A 96 6.12 5.81 24.49
C LYS A 96 5.32 5.06 23.44
N GLU A 97 5.93 4.81 22.27
CA GLU A 97 5.36 3.98 21.23
C GLU A 97 5.17 2.55 21.70
N LEU A 98 6.19 1.97 22.33
CA LEU A 98 6.07 0.65 22.93
C LEU A 98 4.93 0.57 23.96
N VAL A 99 4.79 1.59 24.82
CA VAL A 99 3.73 1.63 25.84
C VAL A 99 2.34 1.64 25.21
N TRP A 100 2.07 2.52 24.23
CA TRP A 100 0.73 2.55 23.63
C TRP A 100 0.46 1.31 22.79
N ARG A 101 1.42 0.83 21.99
CA ARG A 101 1.22 -0.33 21.09
C ARG A 101 0.96 -1.61 21.88
N MET A 102 1.71 -1.84 22.96
CA MET A 102 1.43 -3.00 23.82
C MET A 102 0.08 -2.88 24.51
N SER A 103 -0.28 -1.66 24.96
CA SER A 103 -1.58 -1.45 25.62
C SER A 103 -2.75 -1.73 24.67
N THR A 104 -2.68 -1.23 23.42
CA THR A 104 -3.73 -1.44 22.42
C THR A 104 -3.79 -2.89 21.97
N GLU A 105 -2.64 -3.56 21.79
CA GLU A 105 -2.58 -4.99 21.44
C GLU A 105 -3.18 -5.87 22.54
N ILE A 106 -2.86 -5.61 23.81
CA ILE A 106 -3.42 -6.35 24.94
C ILE A 106 -4.95 -6.18 24.97
N LEU A 107 -5.45 -4.95 24.80
CA LEU A 107 -6.89 -4.68 24.75
C LEU A 107 -7.58 -5.43 23.59
N HIS A 108 -6.91 -5.61 22.46
CA HIS A 108 -7.45 -6.34 21.29
C HIS A 108 -7.76 -7.80 21.61
N HIS A 109 -6.99 -8.39 22.53
CA HIS A 109 -7.13 -9.79 22.89
C HIS A 109 -7.85 -10.02 24.23
N LEU A 110 -8.31 -8.96 24.90
CA LEU A 110 -9.09 -9.08 26.13
C LEU A 110 -10.59 -9.27 25.80
N PRO A 111 -11.24 -10.34 26.31
CA PRO A 111 -12.63 -10.67 25.97
C PRO A 111 -13.67 -9.60 26.30
N ASN A 112 -13.38 -8.74 27.29
CA ASN A 112 -14.31 -7.74 27.83
C ASN A 112 -13.88 -6.30 27.55
N ALA A 113 -12.89 -6.08 26.68
CA ALA A 113 -12.45 -4.74 26.35
C ALA A 113 -13.56 -3.99 25.58
N THR A 114 -13.85 -2.77 26.04
CA THR A 114 -14.85 -1.87 25.44
C THR A 114 -14.17 -0.75 24.68
N VAL A 115 -14.88 -0.08 23.77
CA VAL A 115 -14.39 1.13 23.07
C VAL A 115 -13.93 2.20 24.07
N THR A 116 -14.58 2.30 25.23
CA THR A 116 -14.19 3.20 26.32
C THR A 116 -12.78 2.90 26.84
N ASP A 117 -12.41 1.63 26.96
CA ASP A 117 -11.08 1.23 27.45
C ASP A 117 -9.98 1.66 26.49
N TYR A 118 -10.20 1.53 25.19
CA TYR A 118 -9.29 2.04 24.16
C TYR A 118 -9.19 3.56 24.21
N ASN A 119 -10.33 4.25 24.30
CA ASN A 119 -10.37 5.71 24.36
C ASN A 119 -9.56 6.24 25.55
N ILE A 120 -9.66 5.59 26.73
CA ILE A 120 -8.86 5.94 27.91
C ILE A 120 -7.35 5.84 27.62
N ILE A 121 -6.91 4.75 26.99
CA ILE A 121 -5.50 4.57 26.63
C ILE A 121 -5.05 5.64 25.63
N TYR A 122 -5.80 5.85 24.54
CA TYR A 122 -5.44 6.84 23.53
C TYR A 122 -5.40 8.25 24.12
N GLU A 123 -6.40 8.65 24.91
CA GLU A 123 -6.40 9.97 25.56
C GLU A 123 -5.22 10.12 26.51
N ARG A 124 -4.92 9.12 27.34
CA ARG A 124 -3.74 9.17 28.23
C ARG A 124 -2.45 9.30 27.43
N MET A 125 -2.33 8.57 26.32
CA MET A 125 -1.10 8.56 25.51
C MET A 125 -0.90 9.84 24.69
N LYS A 126 -1.98 10.47 24.19
CA LYS A 126 -1.91 11.81 23.54
C LYS A 126 -1.28 12.86 24.45
N HIS A 127 -1.55 12.80 25.75
CA HIS A 127 -1.01 13.74 26.74
C HIS A 127 0.37 13.34 27.27
N SER A 128 0.90 12.17 26.91
CA SER A 128 2.19 11.68 27.38
C SER A 128 3.40 12.33 26.68
N GLY A 129 3.21 12.95 25.50
CA GLY A 129 4.25 13.68 24.80
C GLY A 129 3.83 14.20 23.43
N PHE A 130 4.47 15.29 22.97
CA PHE A 130 4.10 15.97 21.73
C PHE A 130 4.51 15.22 20.45
N LYS A 131 5.62 14.48 20.47
CA LYS A 131 6.19 13.84 19.26
C LYS A 131 5.24 12.85 18.57
N HIS A 132 4.41 12.15 19.34
CA HIS A 132 3.55 11.09 18.83
C HIS A 132 2.07 11.47 18.74
N TYR A 133 1.70 12.68 19.15
CA TYR A 133 0.31 13.12 19.23
C TYR A 133 -0.47 12.86 17.93
N LEU A 134 0.09 13.27 16.79
CA LEU A 134 -0.56 13.10 15.47
C LEU A 134 -0.74 11.62 15.11
N MET A 135 0.24 10.76 15.39
CA MET A 135 0.11 9.32 15.15
C MET A 135 -0.97 8.69 16.01
N ILE A 136 -0.97 9.03 17.30
CA ILE A 136 -1.92 8.46 18.26
C ILE A 136 -3.35 8.89 17.90
N CYS A 137 -3.56 10.14 17.46
CA CYS A 137 -4.86 10.58 16.96
C CYS A 137 -5.30 9.81 15.70
N LEU A 138 -4.36 9.49 14.81
CA LEU A 138 -4.66 8.70 13.62
C LEU A 138 -5.01 7.25 13.96
N GLU A 139 -4.24 6.60 14.83
CA GLU A 139 -4.51 5.23 15.29
C GLU A 139 -5.85 5.13 16.03
N HIS A 140 -6.15 6.13 16.88
CA HIS A 140 -7.45 6.25 17.55
C HIS A 140 -8.59 6.42 16.53
N SER A 141 -8.40 7.22 15.49
CA SER A 141 -9.39 7.37 14.40
C SER A 141 -9.65 6.03 13.71
N PHE A 142 -8.61 5.25 13.39
CA PHE A 142 -8.77 3.91 12.80
C PHE A 142 -9.51 2.95 13.72
N HIS A 143 -9.21 2.97 15.02
CA HIS A 143 -9.94 2.16 15.98
C HIS A 143 -11.44 2.48 15.98
N LEU A 144 -11.80 3.76 15.98
CA LEU A 144 -13.19 4.20 15.94
C LEU A 144 -13.88 3.78 14.62
N MET A 145 -13.18 3.91 13.49
CA MET A 145 -13.68 3.43 12.18
C MET A 145 -13.97 1.92 12.18
N LEU A 146 -13.07 1.10 12.76
CA LEU A 146 -13.27 -0.35 12.86
C LEU A 146 -14.50 -0.72 13.69
N HIS A 147 -14.93 0.15 14.61
CA HIS A 147 -16.12 -0.03 15.44
C HIS A 147 -17.35 0.69 14.89
N GLY A 148 -17.27 1.25 13.67
CA GLY A 148 -18.39 1.90 12.98
C GLY A 148 -18.67 3.34 13.42
N ASP A 149 -17.85 3.94 14.28
CA ASP A 149 -18.04 5.32 14.76
C ASP A 149 -17.26 6.33 13.89
N ILE A 150 -17.80 6.59 12.70
CA ILE A 150 -17.19 7.46 11.68
C ILE A 150 -17.13 8.92 12.14
N GLU A 151 -18.16 9.41 12.84
CA GLU A 151 -18.22 10.79 13.32
C GLU A 151 -17.18 11.03 14.42
N ALA A 152 -17.05 10.12 15.40
CA ALA A 152 -16.00 10.24 16.40
C ALA A 152 -14.61 10.11 15.75
N ALA A 153 -14.42 9.20 14.79
CA ALA A 153 -13.17 9.07 14.05
C ALA A 153 -12.77 10.38 13.35
N LYS A 154 -13.74 11.06 12.72
CA LYS A 154 -13.54 12.36 12.07
C LYS A 154 -13.24 13.47 13.07
N HIS A 155 -13.91 13.46 14.21
CA HIS A 155 -13.62 14.41 15.28
C HIS A 155 -12.16 14.30 15.74
N GLN A 156 -11.63 13.07 15.90
CA GLN A 156 -10.24 12.85 16.32
C GLN A 156 -9.22 13.45 15.36
N VAL A 157 -9.37 13.21 14.05
CA VAL A 157 -8.44 13.76 13.05
C VAL A 157 -8.62 15.27 12.87
N SER A 158 -9.82 15.79 13.04
CA SER A 158 -10.09 17.24 12.97
C SER A 158 -9.40 18.01 14.11
N ILE A 159 -9.40 17.44 15.32
CA ILE A 159 -8.63 17.98 16.44
C ILE A 159 -7.14 17.94 16.11
N ALA A 160 -6.65 16.80 15.60
CA ALA A 160 -5.24 16.60 15.28
C ALA A 160 -4.72 17.58 14.23
N GLU A 161 -5.52 17.90 13.22
CA GLU A 161 -5.20 18.86 12.16
C GLU A 161 -4.88 20.26 12.69
N SER A 162 -5.58 20.72 13.73
CA SER A 162 -5.36 22.03 14.34
C SER A 162 -4.16 22.08 15.29
N TRP A 163 -3.55 20.93 15.58
CA TRP A 163 -2.49 20.83 16.57
C TRP A 163 -1.19 21.45 16.05
N ARG A 164 -0.61 22.35 16.84
CA ARG A 164 0.66 23.04 16.55
C ARG A 164 1.55 22.98 17.78
N HIS A 165 2.80 22.57 17.59
CA HIS A 165 3.81 22.56 18.65
C HIS A 165 5.20 22.87 18.10
N GLY A 166 5.86 23.89 18.65
CA GLY A 166 7.22 24.25 18.26
C GLY A 166 7.38 24.69 16.81
N LYS A 167 8.60 24.56 16.28
CA LYS A 167 8.87 24.70 14.85
C LYS A 167 8.50 23.40 14.15
N GLU A 168 7.75 23.49 13.06
CA GLU A 168 7.31 22.31 12.31
C GLU A 168 8.50 21.65 11.62
N SER A 169 8.76 20.39 11.95
CA SER A 169 9.74 19.58 11.24
C SER A 169 9.16 19.03 9.93
N VAL A 170 10.02 18.60 9.01
CA VAL A 170 9.60 17.95 7.76
C VAL A 170 8.77 16.70 8.03
N SER A 171 9.16 15.89 9.02
CA SER A 171 8.41 14.69 9.42
C SER A 171 7.04 15.02 10.02
N GLN A 172 6.91 16.12 10.76
CA GLN A 172 5.63 16.59 11.27
C GLN A 172 4.72 17.06 10.13
N LEU A 173 5.24 17.77 9.12
CA LEU A 173 4.48 18.18 7.94
C LEU A 173 3.94 16.97 7.17
N GLN A 174 4.74 15.91 7.01
CA GLN A 174 4.26 14.66 6.39
C GLN A 174 3.12 14.02 7.19
N ARG A 175 3.20 13.99 8.52
CA ARG A 175 2.12 13.48 9.38
C ARG A 175 0.85 14.33 9.30
N ILE A 176 0.98 15.65 9.23
CA ILE A 176 -0.15 16.56 9.05
C ILE A 176 -0.84 16.31 7.70
N ARG A 177 -0.08 16.12 6.62
CA ARG A 177 -0.64 15.75 5.30
C ARG A 177 -1.40 14.44 5.36
N LEU A 178 -0.89 13.46 6.08
CA LEU A 178 -1.58 12.18 6.29
C LEU A 178 -2.90 12.37 7.06
N ILE A 179 -2.89 13.20 8.11
CA ILE A 179 -4.11 13.57 8.84
C ILE A 179 -5.14 14.22 7.90
N HIS A 180 -4.72 15.16 7.04
CA HIS A 180 -5.62 15.77 6.05
C HIS A 180 -6.20 14.70 5.11
N ALA A 181 -5.38 13.75 4.64
CA ALA A 181 -5.82 12.70 3.74
C ALA A 181 -6.88 11.79 4.36
N TYR A 182 -6.66 11.33 5.59
CA TYR A 182 -7.63 10.50 6.30
C TYR A 182 -8.88 11.26 6.72
N ARG A 183 -8.77 12.55 7.05
CA ARG A 183 -9.95 13.40 7.25
C ARG A 183 -10.79 13.45 5.96
N SER A 184 -10.16 13.67 4.81
CA SER A 184 -10.88 13.67 3.53
C SER A 184 -11.49 12.33 3.16
N LEU A 185 -10.82 11.23 3.52
CA LEU A 185 -11.38 9.89 3.36
C LEU A 185 -12.66 9.72 4.21
N LEU A 186 -12.67 10.24 5.44
CA LEU A 186 -13.87 10.23 6.28
C LEU A 186 -14.97 11.13 5.70
N ASP A 187 -14.63 12.31 5.17
CA ASP A 187 -15.59 13.14 4.43
C ASP A 187 -16.17 12.37 3.22
N TYR A 188 -15.35 11.60 2.49
CA TYR A 188 -15.81 10.72 1.42
C TYR A 188 -16.71 9.56 1.91
N ILE A 189 -16.38 8.91 3.02
CA ILE A 189 -17.22 7.84 3.59
C ILE A 189 -18.61 8.39 3.94
N MET A 190 -18.66 9.55 4.60
CA MET A 190 -19.93 10.22 4.92
C MET A 190 -20.69 10.63 3.66
N TRP A 191 -19.97 11.03 2.59
CA TRP A 191 -20.58 11.27 1.28
C TRP A 191 -21.17 9.97 0.67
N CYS A 192 -20.47 8.84 0.76
CA CYS A 192 -20.98 7.54 0.30
C CYS A 192 -22.24 7.10 1.05
N GLU A 193 -22.30 7.31 2.37
CA GLU A 193 -23.49 7.04 3.17
C GLU A 193 -24.69 7.86 2.67
N LYS A 194 -24.50 9.16 2.44
CA LYS A 194 -25.52 10.07 1.90
C LYS A 194 -25.93 9.74 0.46
N LYS A 195 -24.98 9.36 -0.38
CA LYS A 195 -25.25 8.86 -1.74
C LYS A 195 -26.15 7.62 -1.71
N SER A 196 -25.91 6.72 -0.76
CA SER A 196 -26.66 5.47 -0.62
C SER A 196 -28.09 5.69 -0.12
N THR A 197 -28.32 6.66 0.78
CA THR A 197 -29.67 7.01 1.24
C THR A 197 -30.51 7.66 0.12
N LEU A 198 -29.90 8.51 -0.70
CA LEU A 198 -30.54 9.14 -1.87
C LEU A 198 -31.00 8.14 -2.95
N SER A 199 -30.34 6.98 -3.05
CA SER A 199 -30.72 5.95 -4.02
C SER A 199 -31.95 5.13 -3.60
N ASN A 200 -32.37 5.19 -2.34
CA ASN A 200 -33.41 4.33 -1.77
C ASN A 200 -34.72 5.07 -1.43
N ASP A 201 -34.70 6.40 -1.25
CA ASP A 201 -35.88 7.19 -0.87
C ASP A 201 -36.20 8.31 -1.87
N ASN A 202 -37.48 8.67 -1.97
CA ASN A 202 -38.05 9.65 -2.90
C ASN A 202 -37.28 11.00 -2.93
N PRO A 203 -37.15 11.63 -4.11
CA PRO A 203 -36.29 12.79 -4.35
C PRO A 203 -36.93 14.08 -3.82
N PHE A 204 -36.79 14.35 -2.52
CA PHE A 204 -37.02 15.70 -1.98
C PHE A 204 -35.67 16.34 -1.61
N GLU A 205 -35.45 17.52 -2.19
CA GLU A 205 -34.19 18.29 -2.34
C GLU A 205 -33.39 18.64 -1.07
N SER A 206 -33.73 18.15 0.13
CA SER A 206 -33.04 18.56 1.36
C SER A 206 -31.76 17.74 1.69
N ASP A 207 -31.68 16.47 1.30
CA ASP A 207 -30.52 15.61 1.64
C ASP A 207 -29.35 15.76 0.63
N SER A 208 -29.57 16.41 -0.51
CA SER A 208 -28.52 16.72 -1.50
C SER A 208 -27.51 17.75 -0.96
N GLN A 209 -27.94 18.69 -0.12
CA GLN A 209 -27.07 19.74 0.41
C GLN A 209 -26.01 19.19 1.37
N GLY A 210 -26.35 18.18 2.18
CA GLY A 210 -25.42 17.47 3.05
C GLY A 210 -24.35 16.73 2.24
N MET A 211 -24.80 16.00 1.22
CA MET A 211 -23.91 15.31 0.26
C MET A 211 -22.94 16.29 -0.42
N HIS A 212 -23.45 17.39 -0.99
CA HIS A 212 -22.61 18.42 -1.61
C HIS A 212 -21.59 19.04 -0.64
N THR A 213 -21.94 19.15 0.63
CA THR A 213 -21.02 19.68 1.65
C THR A 213 -19.84 18.74 1.86
N PHE A 214 -20.07 17.44 2.02
CA PHE A 214 -19.00 16.45 2.16
C PHE A 214 -18.14 16.35 0.90
N PHE A 215 -18.76 16.39 -0.28
CA PHE A 215 -18.03 16.46 -1.55
C PHE A 215 -17.05 17.63 -1.58
N ARG A 216 -17.52 18.84 -1.23
CA ARG A 216 -16.68 20.05 -1.26
C ARG A 216 -15.52 19.95 -0.26
N LEU A 217 -15.79 19.45 0.95
CA LEU A 217 -14.78 19.27 1.99
C LEU A 217 -13.72 18.26 1.58
N ALA A 218 -14.13 17.08 1.11
CA ALA A 218 -13.22 16.03 0.65
C ALA A 218 -12.40 16.52 -0.56
N SER A 219 -13.07 17.05 -1.59
CA SER A 219 -12.43 17.43 -2.85
C SER A 219 -11.37 18.51 -2.70
N THR A 220 -11.64 19.55 -1.91
CA THR A 220 -10.68 20.66 -1.70
C THR A 220 -9.37 20.15 -1.11
N ASN A 221 -9.47 19.31 -0.07
CA ASN A 221 -8.32 18.77 0.62
C ASN A 221 -7.59 17.71 -0.22
N LEU A 222 -8.33 16.80 -0.88
CA LEU A 222 -7.75 15.76 -1.75
C LEU A 222 -6.98 16.40 -2.92
N GLN A 223 -7.54 17.45 -3.54
CA GLN A 223 -6.87 18.17 -4.62
C GLN A 223 -5.54 18.79 -4.16
N GLU A 224 -5.41 19.20 -2.91
CA GLU A 224 -4.14 19.71 -2.36
C GLU A 224 -3.15 18.57 -2.07
N ILE A 225 -3.62 17.50 -1.43
CA ILE A 225 -2.78 16.37 -1.03
C ILE A 225 -2.17 15.70 -2.25
N LEU A 226 -2.96 15.47 -3.29
CA LEU A 226 -2.56 14.78 -4.52
C LEU A 226 -1.54 15.54 -5.37
N LYS A 227 -1.20 16.79 -5.02
CA LYS A 227 -0.07 17.53 -5.63
C LYS A 227 1.28 17.16 -5.01
N ASN A 228 1.27 16.49 -3.85
CA ASN A 228 2.49 16.10 -3.16
C ASN A 228 2.96 14.73 -3.67
N PRO A 229 4.24 14.58 -4.05
CA PRO A 229 4.79 13.29 -4.44
C PRO A 229 4.54 12.20 -3.39
N GLY A 230 3.99 11.07 -3.81
CA GLY A 230 3.69 9.93 -2.94
C GLY A 230 2.77 8.92 -3.60
N VAL A 231 2.57 7.79 -2.93
CA VAL A 231 1.58 6.77 -3.32
C VAL A 231 0.30 7.02 -2.53
N TRP A 232 -0.75 7.48 -3.21
CA TRP A 232 -2.01 7.94 -2.65
C TRP A 232 -3.21 7.10 -3.12
N ASP A 233 -2.99 5.80 -3.39
CA ASP A 233 -3.97 4.89 -4.03
C ASP A 233 -5.38 4.90 -3.40
N PRO A 234 -5.56 4.85 -2.07
CA PRO A 234 -6.91 4.92 -1.49
C PRO A 234 -7.58 6.28 -1.75
N PHE A 235 -6.81 7.37 -1.74
CA PHE A 235 -7.33 8.74 -1.79
C PHE A 235 -7.64 9.20 -3.22
N ILE A 236 -6.83 8.78 -4.20
CA ILE A 236 -7.04 9.11 -5.61
C ILE A 236 -8.37 8.53 -6.11
N LEU A 237 -8.70 7.30 -5.74
CA LEU A 237 -9.94 6.63 -6.15
C LEU A 237 -11.17 7.31 -5.55
N CYS A 238 -11.12 7.68 -4.27
CA CYS A 238 -12.19 8.45 -3.63
C CYS A 238 -12.47 9.77 -4.37
N TYR A 239 -11.40 10.48 -4.73
CA TYR A 239 -11.55 11.75 -5.44
C TYR A 239 -12.12 11.58 -6.84
N VAL A 240 -11.60 10.61 -7.60
CA VAL A 240 -12.06 10.29 -8.95
C VAL A 240 -13.53 9.87 -8.95
N GLU A 241 -13.96 8.99 -8.04
CA GLU A 241 -15.37 8.58 -7.97
C GLU A 241 -16.31 9.77 -7.72
N MET A 242 -15.90 10.67 -6.81
CA MET A 242 -16.67 11.88 -6.53
C MET A 242 -16.77 12.79 -7.76
N LEU A 243 -15.67 13.00 -8.48
CA LEU A 243 -15.67 13.81 -9.72
C LEU A 243 -16.59 13.20 -10.78
N GLU A 244 -16.50 11.89 -11.01
CA GLU A 244 -17.33 11.18 -11.99
C GLU A 244 -18.82 11.21 -11.61
N PHE A 245 -19.14 11.12 -10.32
CA PHE A 245 -20.52 11.26 -9.84
C PHE A 245 -21.12 12.62 -10.20
N TYR A 246 -20.33 13.70 -10.10
CA TYR A 246 -20.76 15.05 -10.48
C TYR A 246 -20.57 15.38 -11.97
N GLY A 247 -20.16 14.40 -12.79
CA GLY A 247 -19.98 14.55 -14.23
C GLY A 247 -18.69 15.26 -14.64
N ASP A 248 -17.75 15.50 -13.72
CA ASP A 248 -16.46 16.14 -14.01
C ASP A 248 -15.42 15.10 -14.47
N ASN A 249 -15.73 14.45 -15.60
CA ASN A 249 -14.88 13.42 -16.18
C ASN A 249 -13.55 13.97 -16.69
N GLU A 250 -13.51 15.25 -17.09
CA GLU A 250 -12.29 15.90 -17.58
C GLU A 250 -11.27 16.07 -16.45
N GLU A 251 -11.68 16.57 -15.29
CA GLU A 251 -10.78 16.68 -14.13
C GLU A 251 -10.41 15.30 -13.59
N ALA A 252 -11.34 14.34 -13.55
CA ALA A 252 -11.04 12.96 -13.14
C ALA A 252 -9.95 12.33 -14.02
N GLN A 253 -10.07 12.50 -15.34
CA GLN A 253 -9.05 12.05 -16.28
C GLN A 253 -7.71 12.77 -16.07
N LYS A 254 -7.73 14.08 -15.85
CA LYS A 254 -6.52 14.88 -15.63
C LYS A 254 -5.78 14.47 -14.36
N VAL A 255 -6.51 14.25 -13.27
CA VAL A 255 -6.01 13.77 -11.98
C VAL A 255 -5.33 12.39 -12.16
N LEU A 256 -5.98 11.44 -12.84
CA LEU A 256 -5.41 10.12 -13.11
C LEU A 256 -4.19 10.16 -14.04
N ASN A 257 -4.19 11.03 -15.07
CA ASN A 257 -3.03 11.19 -15.94
C ASN A 257 -1.83 11.76 -15.18
N HIS A 258 -2.04 12.77 -14.34
CA HIS A 258 -0.98 13.33 -13.51
C HIS A 258 -0.41 12.26 -12.58
N TYR A 259 -1.27 11.51 -11.90
CA TYR A 259 -0.84 10.46 -10.98
C TYR A 259 -0.07 9.31 -11.66
N ALA A 260 -0.40 9.00 -12.92
CA ALA A 260 0.26 7.94 -13.68
C ALA A 260 1.56 8.37 -14.40
N TYR A 261 1.74 9.66 -14.71
CA TYR A 261 2.82 10.12 -15.59
C TYR A 261 3.70 11.24 -15.04
N ASP A 262 3.41 11.78 -13.85
CA ASP A 262 4.28 12.77 -13.24
C ASP A 262 5.54 12.09 -12.67
N ASN A 263 6.68 12.35 -13.30
CA ASN A 263 7.98 11.77 -12.91
C ASN A 263 8.52 12.28 -11.57
N SER A 264 7.89 13.29 -10.95
CA SER A 264 8.22 13.68 -9.57
C SER A 264 7.64 12.72 -8.53
N PHE A 265 6.68 11.88 -8.92
CA PHE A 265 6.08 10.85 -8.07
C PHE A 265 6.89 9.55 -8.15
N PRO A 266 6.90 8.74 -7.07
CA PRO A 266 7.49 7.40 -7.15
C PRO A 266 6.75 6.55 -8.19
N PRO A 267 7.46 5.67 -8.94
CA PRO A 267 6.81 4.76 -9.88
C PRO A 267 5.71 3.93 -9.21
N ASN A 268 4.49 4.00 -9.74
CA ASN A 268 3.33 3.31 -9.19
C ASN A 268 2.55 2.57 -10.30
N PRO A 269 2.64 1.23 -10.36
CA PRO A 269 1.87 0.44 -11.32
C PRO A 269 0.36 0.65 -11.21
N ASN A 270 -0.17 0.81 -10.00
CA ASN A 270 -1.60 0.96 -9.75
C ASN A 270 -2.16 2.23 -10.41
N ALA A 271 -1.38 3.31 -10.48
CA ALA A 271 -1.79 4.54 -11.14
C ALA A 271 -2.14 4.31 -12.63
N HIS A 272 -1.36 3.48 -13.33
CA HIS A 272 -1.66 3.09 -14.71
C HIS A 272 -2.89 2.17 -14.81
N VAL A 273 -3.10 1.29 -13.82
CA VAL A 273 -4.30 0.44 -13.76
C VAL A 273 -5.55 1.30 -13.62
N TYR A 274 -5.54 2.26 -12.70
CA TYR A 274 -6.67 3.18 -12.48
C TYR A 274 -6.98 4.01 -13.73
N LEU A 275 -5.94 4.57 -14.36
CA LEU A 275 -6.11 5.29 -15.61
C LEU A 275 -6.66 4.40 -16.72
N TYR A 276 -6.15 3.17 -16.87
CA TYR A 276 -6.66 2.22 -17.86
C TYR A 276 -8.14 1.92 -17.64
N GLN A 277 -8.53 1.59 -16.40
CA GLN A 277 -9.92 1.28 -16.04
C GLN A 277 -10.84 2.47 -16.33
N PHE A 278 -10.42 3.68 -15.97
CA PHE A 278 -11.14 4.92 -16.29
C PHE A 278 -11.30 5.11 -17.80
N LEU A 279 -10.23 5.02 -18.58
CA LEU A 279 -10.33 5.21 -20.03
C LEU A 279 -11.23 4.15 -20.69
N LYS A 280 -11.16 2.90 -20.21
CA LYS A 280 -11.95 1.78 -20.74
C LYS A 280 -13.46 1.98 -20.54
N ARG A 281 -13.88 2.40 -19.33
CA ARG A 281 -15.30 2.64 -19.01
C ARG A 281 -15.88 3.91 -19.61
N HIS A 282 -15.03 4.82 -20.11
CA HIS A 282 -15.40 6.03 -20.85
C HIS A 282 -15.20 5.85 -22.36
N ASP A 283 -15.26 4.62 -22.88
CA ASP A 283 -15.22 4.26 -24.30
C ASP A 283 -14.10 4.95 -25.10
N THR A 284 -12.94 5.11 -24.46
CA THR A 284 -11.80 5.77 -25.08
C THR A 284 -11.21 4.86 -26.18
N PRO A 285 -10.73 5.40 -27.32
CA PRO A 285 -10.12 4.60 -28.37
C PRO A 285 -8.97 3.71 -27.90
N ASP A 286 -8.91 2.48 -28.42
CA ASP A 286 -7.90 1.46 -28.09
C ASP A 286 -6.47 1.98 -28.13
N LYS A 287 -6.15 2.88 -29.07
CA LYS A 287 -4.82 3.50 -29.16
C LYS A 287 -4.38 4.18 -27.86
N LYS A 288 -5.30 4.83 -27.13
CA LYS A 288 -4.98 5.44 -25.83
C LYS A 288 -4.85 4.38 -24.74
N LEU A 289 -5.71 3.36 -24.75
CA LEU A 289 -5.61 2.22 -23.82
C LEU A 289 -4.26 1.50 -23.95
N MET A 290 -3.86 1.18 -25.18
CA MET A 290 -2.57 0.57 -25.50
C MET A 290 -1.38 1.42 -25.03
N LYS A 291 -1.49 2.75 -25.05
CA LYS A 291 -0.44 3.65 -24.54
C LYS A 291 -0.26 3.47 -23.04
N VAL A 292 -1.34 3.38 -22.27
CA VAL A 292 -1.28 3.14 -20.82
C VAL A 292 -0.70 1.75 -20.53
N LEU A 293 -1.21 0.72 -21.21
CA LEU A 293 -0.75 -0.66 -21.03
C LEU A 293 0.72 -0.86 -21.39
N LYS A 294 1.23 -0.13 -22.39
CA LYS A 294 2.66 -0.13 -22.72
C LYS A 294 3.54 0.34 -21.54
N HIS A 295 3.10 1.35 -20.78
CA HIS A 295 3.85 1.79 -19.60
C HIS A 295 3.73 0.79 -18.46
N LEU A 296 2.52 0.27 -18.23
CA LEU A 296 2.30 -0.78 -17.23
C LEU A 296 3.13 -2.03 -17.49
N GLN A 297 3.31 -2.44 -18.76
CA GLN A 297 4.18 -3.56 -19.13
C GLN A 297 5.60 -3.39 -18.60
N VAL A 298 6.17 -2.19 -18.73
CA VAL A 298 7.55 -1.92 -18.29
C VAL A 298 7.67 -2.05 -16.78
N LEU A 299 6.64 -1.62 -16.04
CA LEU A 299 6.63 -1.66 -14.58
C LEU A 299 6.31 -3.06 -14.03
N VAL A 300 5.33 -3.75 -14.61
CA VAL A 300 4.83 -5.05 -14.16
C VAL A 300 4.46 -5.92 -15.37
N PRO A 301 5.44 -6.60 -15.99
CA PRO A 301 5.21 -7.48 -17.14
C PRO A 301 4.28 -8.67 -16.83
N SER A 302 4.16 -9.03 -15.56
CA SER A 302 3.29 -10.11 -15.07
C SER A 302 1.85 -9.66 -14.77
N HIS A 303 1.48 -8.40 -15.03
CA HIS A 303 0.14 -7.90 -14.69
C HIS A 303 -0.93 -8.55 -15.58
N GLU A 304 -2.12 -8.85 -15.04
CA GLU A 304 -3.22 -9.51 -15.78
C GLU A 304 -3.65 -8.74 -17.04
N LEU A 305 -3.55 -7.41 -17.00
CA LEU A 305 -3.83 -6.54 -18.14
C LEU A 305 -2.87 -6.73 -19.33
N MET A 306 -1.74 -7.43 -19.16
CA MET A 306 -0.85 -7.75 -20.27
C MET A 306 -1.49 -8.74 -21.27
N LEU A 307 -2.41 -9.59 -20.81
CA LEU A 307 -3.24 -10.41 -21.71
C LEU A 307 -4.17 -9.51 -22.52
N THR A 308 -4.82 -8.55 -21.87
CA THR A 308 -5.68 -7.56 -22.56
C THR A 308 -4.87 -6.73 -23.55
N TYR A 309 -3.65 -6.34 -23.18
CA TYR A 309 -2.76 -5.60 -24.07
C TYR A 309 -2.40 -6.40 -25.32
N SER A 310 -2.11 -7.69 -25.15
CA SER A 310 -1.81 -8.62 -26.24
C SER A 310 -3.00 -8.76 -27.20
N CYS A 311 -4.23 -8.86 -26.67
CA CYS A 311 -5.44 -8.89 -27.49
C CYS A 311 -5.62 -7.61 -28.32
N LEU A 312 -5.44 -6.42 -27.71
CA LEU A 312 -5.53 -5.14 -28.43
C LEU A 312 -4.45 -5.00 -29.51
N LEU A 313 -3.23 -5.49 -29.25
CA LEU A 313 -2.16 -5.54 -30.24
C LEU A 313 -2.56 -6.41 -31.44
N LEU A 314 -3.11 -7.59 -31.20
CA LEU A 314 -3.57 -8.49 -32.25
C LEU A 314 -4.71 -7.92 -33.10
N GLN A 315 -5.68 -7.25 -32.47
CA GLN A 315 -6.83 -6.64 -33.15
C GLN A 315 -6.46 -5.51 -34.10
N SER A 316 -5.29 -4.89 -33.91
CA SER A 316 -4.85 -3.78 -34.75
C SER A 316 -4.32 -4.18 -36.15
N GLU A 317 -4.15 -5.48 -36.40
CA GLU A 317 -3.65 -6.10 -37.65
C GLU A 317 -2.26 -5.63 -38.11
N LYS A 318 -1.53 -4.86 -37.30
CA LYS A 318 -0.17 -4.41 -37.60
C LYS A 318 0.85 -5.50 -37.28
N GLU A 319 1.75 -5.77 -38.22
CA GLU A 319 2.82 -6.75 -38.05
C GLU A 319 3.71 -6.48 -36.83
N SER A 320 4.12 -5.23 -36.64
CA SER A 320 4.90 -4.83 -35.46
C SER A 320 4.16 -5.06 -34.14
N HIS A 321 2.83 -5.05 -34.16
CA HIS A 321 2.02 -5.35 -32.98
C HIS A 321 1.92 -6.85 -32.72
N THR A 322 1.84 -7.70 -33.75
CA THR A 322 1.89 -9.17 -33.57
C THR A 322 3.22 -9.59 -32.93
N GLN A 323 4.34 -9.04 -33.41
CA GLN A 323 5.66 -9.31 -32.79
C GLN A 323 5.73 -8.76 -31.35
N LYS A 324 5.14 -7.59 -31.08
CA LYS A 324 5.09 -7.05 -29.71
C LYS A 324 4.22 -7.92 -28.79
N ALA A 325 3.09 -8.44 -29.27
CA ALA A 325 2.23 -9.34 -28.51
C ALA A 325 2.95 -10.64 -28.13
N LEU A 326 3.75 -11.20 -29.05
CA LEU A 326 4.62 -12.34 -28.74
C LEU A 326 5.54 -12.05 -27.54
N GLY A 327 6.24 -10.90 -27.59
CA GLY A 327 7.12 -10.49 -26.50
C GLY A 327 6.39 -10.31 -25.17
N VAL A 328 5.22 -9.64 -25.18
CA VAL A 328 4.40 -9.43 -23.98
C VAL A 328 3.97 -10.76 -23.36
N LEU A 329 3.48 -11.71 -24.16
CA LEU A 329 3.01 -13.02 -23.65
C LEU A 329 4.15 -13.88 -23.11
N LEU A 330 5.31 -13.86 -23.75
CA LEU A 330 6.50 -14.55 -23.24
C LEU A 330 6.97 -13.91 -21.93
N GLU A 331 7.02 -12.58 -21.83
CA GLU A 331 7.33 -11.87 -20.58
C GLU A 331 6.34 -12.21 -19.45
N MET A 332 5.04 -12.37 -19.76
CA MET A 332 4.06 -12.85 -18.76
C MET A 332 4.41 -14.27 -18.29
N LEU A 333 4.69 -15.17 -19.23
CA LEU A 333 4.97 -16.58 -18.94
C LEU A 333 6.31 -16.78 -18.23
N ASP A 334 7.24 -15.83 -18.29
CA ASP A 334 8.45 -15.84 -17.46
C ASP A 334 8.13 -15.89 -15.95
N PHE A 335 6.90 -15.55 -15.54
CA PHE A 335 6.42 -15.63 -14.17
C PHE A 335 5.55 -16.87 -13.93
N GLN A 336 5.87 -17.61 -12.87
CA GLN A 336 5.25 -18.90 -12.55
C GLN A 336 3.73 -18.83 -12.33
N CYS A 337 3.19 -17.69 -11.89
CA CYS A 337 1.75 -17.52 -11.67
C CYS A 337 0.92 -17.69 -12.96
N TRP A 338 1.52 -17.46 -14.14
CA TRP A 338 0.85 -17.60 -15.43
C TRP A 338 1.04 -18.98 -16.08
N ARG A 339 1.89 -19.83 -15.51
CA ARG A 339 2.26 -21.14 -16.08
C ARG A 339 1.06 -22.01 -16.45
N SER A 340 -0.02 -21.95 -15.67
CA SER A 340 -1.23 -22.77 -15.87
C SER A 340 -2.44 -21.96 -16.34
N ASN A 341 -2.25 -20.70 -16.76
CA ASN A 341 -3.34 -19.87 -17.25
C ASN A 341 -3.62 -20.17 -18.74
N LEU A 342 -4.76 -20.82 -19.02
CA LEU A 342 -5.14 -21.25 -20.35
C LEU A 342 -5.27 -20.10 -21.36
N ASP A 343 -5.79 -18.95 -20.95
CA ASP A 343 -6.04 -17.83 -21.86
C ASP A 343 -4.74 -17.23 -22.39
N VAL A 344 -3.71 -17.13 -21.54
CA VAL A 344 -2.36 -16.70 -21.96
C VAL A 344 -1.76 -17.67 -22.97
N TRP A 345 -1.89 -18.98 -22.75
CA TRP A 345 -1.39 -19.99 -23.69
C TRP A 345 -2.17 -20.01 -25.01
N LYS A 346 -3.49 -19.87 -24.98
CA LYS A 346 -4.32 -19.73 -26.19
C LYS A 346 -3.95 -18.48 -26.98
N CYS A 347 -3.73 -17.36 -26.30
CA CYS A 347 -3.29 -16.12 -26.93
C CYS A 347 -1.89 -16.29 -27.56
N LEU A 348 -0.95 -16.93 -26.85
CA LEU A 348 0.38 -17.25 -27.38
C LEU A 348 0.29 -18.14 -28.62
N HIS A 349 -0.56 -19.17 -28.57
CA HIS A 349 -0.82 -20.05 -29.69
C HIS A 349 -1.33 -19.27 -30.92
N ALA A 350 -2.32 -18.40 -30.73
CA ALA A 350 -2.84 -17.56 -31.80
C ALA A 350 -1.77 -16.65 -32.42
N VAL A 351 -0.95 -16.00 -31.58
CA VAL A 351 0.16 -15.14 -32.05
C VAL A 351 1.16 -15.93 -32.88
N ILE A 352 1.60 -17.10 -32.38
CA ILE A 352 2.58 -17.94 -33.07
C ILE A 352 2.02 -18.44 -34.40
N HIS A 353 0.77 -18.89 -34.44
CA HIS A 353 0.13 -19.29 -35.69
C HIS A 353 0.01 -18.15 -36.71
N GLN A 354 -0.34 -16.93 -36.26
CA GLN A 354 -0.38 -15.76 -37.16
C GLN A 354 1.00 -15.40 -37.71
N LEU A 355 2.07 -15.57 -36.93
CA LEU A 355 3.44 -15.33 -37.38
C LEU A 355 3.92 -16.42 -38.35
N LEU A 356 3.59 -17.69 -38.09
CA LEU A 356 3.99 -18.83 -38.92
C LEU A 356 3.33 -18.83 -40.31
N GLN A 357 2.16 -18.21 -40.46
CA GLN A 357 1.50 -18.03 -41.75
C GLN A 357 2.21 -17.00 -42.66
N ARG A 358 3.21 -16.26 -42.16
CA ARG A 358 3.93 -15.19 -42.88
C ARG A 358 5.34 -15.64 -43.28
N GLU A 359 5.92 -15.01 -44.30
CA GLU A 359 7.19 -15.47 -44.92
C GLU A 359 8.42 -15.43 -43.97
N GLU A 360 8.44 -14.57 -42.95
CA GLU A 360 9.50 -14.49 -41.91
C GLU A 360 9.29 -15.50 -40.75
N ARG A 361 9.11 -16.77 -41.14
CA ARG A 361 8.56 -17.89 -40.35
C ARG A 361 9.13 -18.15 -38.94
N ALA A 362 10.41 -17.88 -38.67
CA ALA A 362 11.08 -18.50 -37.50
C ALA A 362 11.95 -17.53 -36.69
N THR A 363 12.43 -16.46 -37.31
CA THR A 363 13.46 -15.59 -36.73
C THR A 363 12.95 -14.87 -35.48
N SER A 364 11.71 -14.38 -35.50
CA SER A 364 11.15 -13.61 -34.37
C SER A 364 10.91 -14.46 -33.13
N VAL A 365 10.35 -15.66 -33.29
CA VAL A 365 10.14 -16.60 -32.16
C VAL A 365 11.47 -17.08 -31.62
N GLN A 366 12.40 -17.52 -32.49
CA GLN A 366 13.72 -17.98 -32.07
C GLN A 366 14.52 -16.88 -31.36
N THR A 367 14.44 -15.64 -31.83
CA THR A 367 15.13 -14.50 -31.18
C THR A 367 14.62 -14.27 -29.76
N GLN A 368 13.30 -14.30 -29.56
CA GLN A 368 12.69 -14.13 -28.23
C GLN A 368 12.96 -15.33 -27.32
N MET A 369 13.03 -16.54 -27.87
CA MET A 369 13.32 -17.75 -27.10
C MET A 369 14.81 -17.95 -26.80
N ALA A 370 15.72 -17.36 -27.57
CA ALA A 370 17.16 -17.52 -27.39
C ALA A 370 17.64 -17.19 -25.96
N VAL A 371 17.07 -16.15 -25.33
CA VAL A 371 17.39 -15.75 -23.95
C VAL A 371 16.72 -16.60 -22.86
N ARG A 372 15.83 -17.52 -23.26
CA ARG A 372 14.98 -18.37 -22.41
C ARG A 372 15.37 -19.85 -22.43
N ASN A 373 16.23 -20.25 -23.36
CA ASN A 373 16.56 -21.65 -23.66
C ASN A 373 16.99 -22.49 -22.44
N ASP A 374 17.70 -21.90 -21.48
CA ASP A 374 18.33 -22.64 -20.37
C ASP A 374 17.39 -22.93 -19.20
N TRP A 375 16.31 -22.16 -19.03
CA TRP A 375 15.49 -22.21 -17.82
C TRP A 375 13.98 -22.29 -18.09
N TRP A 376 13.51 -21.70 -19.19
CA TRP A 376 12.09 -21.62 -19.51
C TRP A 376 11.45 -23.01 -19.79
N PRO A 377 12.14 -23.96 -20.44
CA PRO A 377 11.62 -25.34 -20.55
C PRO A 377 11.42 -26.02 -19.20
N ALA A 378 12.34 -25.81 -18.24
CA ALA A 378 12.19 -26.35 -16.88
C ALA A 378 11.05 -25.68 -16.11
N LEU A 379 10.73 -24.41 -16.43
CA LEU A 379 9.60 -23.70 -15.84
C LEU A 379 8.25 -24.23 -16.35
N HIS A 380 8.14 -24.59 -17.62
CA HIS A 380 6.84 -24.90 -18.24
C HIS A 380 6.62 -26.37 -18.67
N PHE A 381 7.67 -27.10 -19.04
CA PHE A 381 7.56 -28.37 -19.77
C PHE A 381 8.19 -29.58 -19.04
N THR A 382 8.08 -29.65 -17.71
CA THR A 382 8.52 -30.84 -16.95
C THR A 382 7.47 -31.94 -17.01
N SER A 383 7.86 -33.20 -16.70
CA SER A 383 6.88 -34.30 -16.58
C SER A 383 5.86 -34.07 -15.47
N PHE A 384 6.25 -33.38 -14.41
CA PHE A 384 5.31 -33.02 -13.35
C PHE A 384 4.25 -32.04 -13.88
N HIS A 385 4.66 -31.04 -14.68
CA HIS A 385 3.73 -30.09 -15.28
C HIS A 385 2.83 -30.75 -16.32
N ALA A 386 3.38 -31.64 -17.17
CA ALA A 386 2.62 -32.36 -18.19
C ALA A 386 1.49 -33.18 -17.57
N LYS A 387 1.83 -34.02 -16.58
CA LYS A 387 0.84 -34.81 -15.83
C LYS A 387 -0.20 -33.92 -15.14
N LYS A 388 0.24 -32.85 -14.47
CA LYS A 388 -0.66 -31.93 -13.76
C LYS A 388 -1.64 -31.24 -14.72
N ASP A 389 -1.14 -30.72 -15.84
CA ASP A 389 -1.99 -30.08 -16.84
C ASP A 389 -2.97 -31.10 -17.45
N LEU A 390 -2.54 -32.33 -17.74
CA LEU A 390 -3.44 -33.39 -18.25
C LEU A 390 -4.56 -33.74 -17.24
N GLU A 391 -4.24 -33.80 -15.95
CA GLU A 391 -5.19 -34.12 -14.88
C GLU A 391 -6.15 -32.97 -14.57
N GLU A 392 -5.67 -31.73 -14.54
CA GLU A 392 -6.45 -30.55 -14.12
C GLU A 392 -7.10 -29.79 -15.29
N ASN A 393 -6.48 -29.77 -16.48
CA ASN A 393 -6.92 -29.01 -17.63
C ASN A 393 -6.38 -29.60 -18.95
N SER A 394 -7.08 -30.60 -19.51
CA SER A 394 -6.66 -31.28 -20.74
C SER A 394 -6.47 -30.34 -21.94
N GLU A 395 -7.25 -29.25 -22.02
CA GLU A 395 -7.12 -28.26 -23.09
C GLU A 395 -5.79 -27.49 -22.98
N LEU A 396 -5.36 -27.14 -21.76
CA LEU A 396 -4.05 -26.54 -21.53
C LEU A 396 -2.92 -27.47 -21.96
N PHE A 397 -3.06 -28.76 -21.67
CA PHE A 397 -2.10 -29.78 -22.11
C PHE A 397 -1.96 -29.80 -23.64
N GLU A 398 -3.10 -29.83 -24.36
CA GLU A 398 -3.12 -29.83 -25.83
C GLU A 398 -2.47 -28.58 -26.44
N VAL A 399 -2.79 -27.39 -25.92
CA VAL A 399 -2.22 -26.13 -26.39
C VAL A 399 -0.70 -26.07 -26.14
N LYS A 400 -0.24 -26.54 -24.98
CA LYS A 400 1.19 -26.59 -24.68
C LYS A 400 1.91 -27.61 -25.56
N ALA A 401 1.31 -28.77 -25.78
CA ALA A 401 1.86 -29.83 -26.63
C ALA A 401 2.04 -29.35 -28.08
N SER A 402 1.11 -28.58 -28.62
CA SER A 402 1.23 -28.04 -29.99
C SER A 402 2.33 -26.98 -30.15
N LEU A 403 2.69 -26.29 -29.06
CA LEU A 403 3.68 -25.20 -29.10
C LEU A 403 5.10 -25.63 -28.75
N VAL A 404 5.28 -26.79 -28.11
CA VAL A 404 6.56 -27.13 -27.49
C VAL A 404 7.71 -27.30 -28.50
N GLU A 405 7.43 -27.90 -29.66
CA GLU A 405 8.45 -28.05 -30.72
C GLU A 405 8.87 -26.70 -31.33
N ILE A 406 7.94 -25.75 -31.37
CA ILE A 406 8.17 -24.41 -31.91
C ILE A 406 8.99 -23.57 -30.92
N LEU A 407 8.64 -23.64 -29.63
CA LEU A 407 9.24 -22.84 -28.57
C LEU A 407 10.57 -23.41 -28.07
N CYS A 408 10.73 -24.72 -28.06
CA CYS A 408 11.87 -25.43 -27.49
C CYS A 408 12.41 -26.51 -28.46
N PRO A 409 12.91 -26.13 -29.65
CA PRO A 409 13.36 -27.08 -30.66
C PRO A 409 14.55 -27.91 -30.18
N GLY A 410 14.53 -29.22 -30.46
CA GLY A 410 15.66 -30.13 -30.19
C GLY A 410 15.81 -30.57 -28.72
N GLN A 411 15.05 -30.00 -27.80
CA GLN A 411 14.85 -30.61 -26.48
C GLN A 411 13.78 -31.69 -26.61
N SER A 412 13.89 -32.82 -25.89
CA SER A 412 12.83 -33.84 -25.85
C SER A 412 11.83 -33.46 -24.74
N PRO A 413 10.74 -32.76 -25.05
CA PRO A 413 9.85 -32.21 -24.03
C PRO A 413 8.77 -33.26 -23.79
N ARG A 414 8.57 -33.71 -22.54
CA ARG A 414 7.71 -34.89 -22.30
C ARG A 414 6.21 -34.69 -22.59
N TYR A 415 5.76 -33.47 -22.89
CA TYR A 415 4.44 -33.22 -23.48
C TYR A 415 4.26 -33.97 -24.82
N THR A 416 5.33 -34.17 -25.60
CA THR A 416 5.25 -34.98 -26.83
C THR A 416 5.23 -36.48 -26.54
N ALA A 417 5.88 -36.94 -25.46
CA ALA A 417 5.92 -38.35 -25.05
C ALA A 417 4.58 -38.84 -24.48
N GLU A 418 3.88 -38.02 -23.69
CA GLU A 418 2.56 -38.35 -23.15
C GLU A 418 1.44 -38.27 -24.23
N MET A 419 1.56 -37.34 -25.19
CA MET A 419 0.65 -37.26 -26.34
C MET A 419 0.72 -38.50 -27.24
N GLN A 420 1.91 -39.10 -27.40
CA GLN A 420 2.08 -40.39 -28.07
C GLN A 420 1.41 -41.55 -27.33
N MET A 421 1.35 -41.52 -25.98
CA MET A 421 0.66 -42.54 -25.19
C MET A 421 -0.88 -42.39 -25.17
N LEU A 422 -1.41 -41.20 -25.45
CA LEU A 422 -2.86 -40.96 -25.58
C LEU A 422 -3.41 -41.30 -26.97
N THR A 423 -2.53 -41.33 -27.99
CA THR A 423 -2.88 -41.64 -29.39
C THR A 423 -2.56 -43.08 -29.80
N SER A 424 -2.00 -43.87 -28.88
CA SER A 424 -1.76 -45.32 -28.99
C SER A 424 -2.81 -46.09 -28.19
#